data_AF-A0A6A3MQG3-F1
#
_entry.id   AF-A0A6A3MQG3-F1
#
_cell.length_a   1.000
_cell.length_b   1.000
_cell.length_c   1.000
_cell.angle_alpha   90.00
_cell.angle_beta   90.00
_cell.angle_gamma   90.00
#
_symmetry.space_group_name_H-M   'P 1'
#
loop_
_entity.id
_entity.type
_entity.pdbx_description
1 polymer ?
#
loop_
_entity_poly.entity_id
_entity_poly.type
_entity_poly.pdbx_seq_one_letter_code
_entity_poly.pdbx_strand_id
1 'polypeptide(L)'
;MKVNVYVAVGGAAARRICWYMGTSDAQVEQAMRMQLYISPHTAFLLRDADGDLVPVSSTLPNGQHYTLGEMTSASNPKRRRLERPTSPAMVGATTAPHQPPTPPRSIATVIQQFVDTFTRPIANDDNVNFIPNAGRFALYALYSELVRDKRFHPKREDVFYKMTSMHGKVDRQRVNRYYQCRGENGVGTMFVHCKPQGKGVLLRRYRSVNSVEELQGAVTPTPFVSWLNLDPKEVAALYMRFVDSFTPIAKSIYRAQSSENKQGDDTAAAEQHEMVLRV
;
A
#
# COMPACT_ATOMS: atom_id res chain seq x y z
N MET A 1 -6.29 25.51 -4.76
CA MET A 1 -6.19 25.19 -6.21
C MET A 1 -7.51 24.58 -6.67
N LYS A 2 -8.06 25.00 -7.81
CA LYS A 2 -9.31 24.45 -8.38
C LYS A 2 -8.97 23.29 -9.31
N VAL A 3 -9.68 22.18 -9.16
CA VAL A 3 -9.55 20.97 -9.98
C VAL A 3 -10.85 20.78 -10.74
N ASN A 4 -10.78 20.35 -12.00
CA ASN A 4 -11.92 19.93 -12.79
C ASN A 4 -11.65 18.67 -13.60
N VAL A 5 -12.70 17.92 -13.87
CA VAL A 5 -12.73 16.79 -14.82
C VAL A 5 -13.96 16.89 -15.70
N TYR A 6 -14.00 16.10 -16.77
CA TYR A 6 -15.12 16.01 -17.70
C TYR A 6 -15.67 14.59 -17.66
N VAL A 7 -16.94 14.41 -17.34
CA VAL A 7 -17.56 13.08 -17.20
C VAL A 7 -18.76 12.94 -18.13
N ALA A 8 -18.72 11.94 -19.01
CA ALA A 8 -19.83 11.59 -19.90
C ALA A 8 -20.62 10.38 -19.38
N VAL A 9 -21.92 10.35 -19.65
CA VAL A 9 -22.82 9.24 -19.27
C VAL A 9 -23.45 8.68 -20.54
N GLY A 10 -23.32 7.38 -20.80
CA GLY A 10 -24.04 6.69 -21.89
C GLY A 10 -23.90 7.31 -23.28
N GLY A 11 -22.70 7.79 -23.65
CA GLY A 11 -22.44 8.44 -24.95
C GLY A 11 -22.89 9.90 -25.05
N ALA A 12 -23.47 10.47 -23.99
CA ALA A 12 -23.82 11.90 -23.93
C ALA A 12 -22.58 12.81 -23.82
N ALA A 13 -22.77 14.10 -24.09
CA ALA A 13 -21.73 15.11 -23.92
C ALA A 13 -21.17 15.14 -22.49
N ALA A 14 -19.84 15.26 -22.37
CA ALA A 14 -19.17 15.27 -21.08
C ALA A 14 -19.51 16.54 -20.28
N ARG A 15 -19.88 16.37 -19.01
CA ARG A 15 -20.14 17.46 -18.07
C ARG A 15 -18.89 17.82 -17.29
N ARG A 16 -18.62 19.12 -17.14
CA ARG A 16 -17.48 19.62 -16.37
C ARG A 16 -17.81 19.63 -14.89
N ILE A 17 -17.09 18.83 -14.12
CA ILE A 17 -17.25 18.73 -12.66
C ILE A 17 -16.03 19.37 -12.01
N CYS A 18 -16.25 20.31 -11.09
CA CYS A 18 -15.19 21.10 -10.46
C CYS A 18 -15.27 21.03 -8.94
N TRP A 19 -14.11 21.04 -8.28
CA TRP A 19 -14.00 21.17 -6.84
C TRP A 19 -12.70 21.91 -6.45
N TYR A 20 -12.55 22.23 -5.18
CA TYR A 20 -11.32 22.79 -4.63
C TYR A 20 -10.46 21.69 -4.01
N MET A 21 -9.14 21.84 -4.08
CA MET A 21 -8.25 20.95 -3.34
C MET A 21 -8.59 20.97 -1.84
N GLY A 22 -8.73 19.79 -1.25
CA GLY A 22 -9.20 19.60 0.12
C GLY A 22 -10.65 19.10 0.23
N THR A 23 -11.44 19.14 -0.85
CA THR A 23 -12.77 18.48 -0.91
C THR A 23 -12.60 16.95 -0.80
N SER A 24 -13.43 16.28 -0.01
CA SER A 24 -13.32 14.82 0.21
C SER A 24 -13.84 14.00 -0.98
N ASP A 25 -13.40 12.73 -1.11
CA ASP A 25 -13.89 11.81 -2.13
C ASP A 25 -15.44 11.69 -2.10
N ALA A 26 -16.04 11.62 -0.91
CA ALA A 26 -17.49 11.54 -0.73
C ALA A 26 -18.21 12.81 -1.21
N GLN A 27 -17.62 13.99 -0.97
CA GLN A 27 -18.16 15.26 -1.47
C GLN A 27 -18.04 15.37 -3.00
N VAL A 28 -16.93 14.87 -3.57
CA VAL A 28 -16.76 14.83 -5.03
C VAL A 28 -17.74 13.84 -5.65
N GLU A 29 -17.89 12.64 -5.08
CA GLU A 29 -18.88 11.65 -5.53
C GLU A 29 -20.30 12.20 -5.45
N GLN A 30 -20.66 12.85 -4.34
CA GLN A 30 -21.97 13.50 -4.18
C GLN A 30 -22.18 14.60 -5.23
N ALA A 31 -21.16 15.42 -5.49
CA ALA A 31 -21.22 16.45 -6.54
C ALA A 31 -21.39 15.82 -7.93
N MET A 32 -20.71 14.71 -8.22
CA MET A 32 -20.88 13.97 -9.47
C MET A 32 -22.28 13.39 -9.59
N ARG A 33 -22.83 12.79 -8.51
CA ARG A 33 -24.20 12.28 -8.49
C ARG A 33 -25.21 13.36 -8.84
N MET A 34 -25.11 14.51 -8.19
CA MET A 34 -26.00 15.65 -8.45
C MET A 34 -25.84 16.18 -9.89
N GLN A 35 -24.60 16.38 -10.35
CA GLN A 35 -24.35 17.00 -11.66
C GLN A 35 -24.55 16.05 -12.84
N LEU A 36 -24.54 14.74 -12.63
CA LEU A 36 -24.76 13.73 -13.66
C LEU A 36 -26.13 13.06 -13.55
N TYR A 37 -26.98 13.50 -12.61
CA TYR A 37 -28.29 12.90 -12.31
C TYR A 37 -28.22 11.39 -12.02
N ILE A 38 -27.17 10.96 -11.31
CA ILE A 38 -27.01 9.55 -10.91
C ILE A 38 -27.80 9.32 -9.63
N SER A 39 -28.59 8.25 -9.60
CA SER A 39 -29.37 7.87 -8.42
C SER A 39 -28.47 7.66 -7.19
N PRO A 40 -28.88 8.08 -5.98
CA PRO A 40 -28.11 7.91 -4.75
C PRO A 40 -27.72 6.47 -4.43
N HIS A 41 -28.52 5.50 -4.89
CA HIS A 41 -28.32 4.08 -4.61
C HIS A 41 -27.53 3.35 -5.70
N THR A 42 -27.24 4.01 -6.81
CA THR A 42 -26.48 3.40 -7.90
C THR A 42 -24.99 3.42 -7.57
N ALA A 43 -24.36 2.25 -7.53
CA ALA A 43 -22.91 2.15 -7.52
C ALA A 43 -22.38 2.44 -8.92
N PHE A 44 -21.34 3.26 -9.02
CA PHE A 44 -20.73 3.61 -10.30
C PHE A 44 -19.22 3.79 -10.15
N LEU A 45 -18.50 3.60 -11.26
CA LEU A 45 -17.09 3.93 -11.40
C LEU A 45 -16.91 4.89 -12.58
N LEU A 46 -15.74 5.48 -12.68
CA LEU A 46 -15.32 6.27 -13.83
C LEU A 46 -14.43 5.38 -14.70
N ARG A 47 -14.66 5.36 -16.00
CA ARG A 47 -13.79 4.75 -16.99
C ARG A 47 -12.90 5.84 -17.59
N ASP A 48 -11.59 5.66 -17.53
CA ASP A 48 -10.64 6.60 -18.10
C ASP A 48 -10.40 6.39 -19.61
N ALA A 49 -9.45 7.14 -20.18
CA ALA A 49 -9.12 7.08 -21.61
C ALA A 49 -8.48 5.74 -22.03
N ASP A 50 -7.84 5.04 -21.10
CA ASP A 50 -7.22 3.73 -21.32
C ASP A 50 -8.26 2.59 -21.17
N GLY A 51 -9.49 2.93 -20.75
CA GLY A 51 -10.59 2.00 -20.57
C GLY A 51 -10.66 1.41 -19.17
N ASP A 52 -9.80 1.84 -18.24
CA ASP A 52 -9.73 1.34 -16.88
C ASP A 52 -10.81 1.94 -15.99
N LEU A 53 -11.40 1.10 -15.11
CA LEU A 53 -12.39 1.54 -14.13
C LEU A 53 -11.70 2.03 -12.86
N VAL A 54 -11.90 3.31 -12.54
CA VAL A 54 -11.35 4.00 -11.37
C VAL A 54 -12.48 4.56 -10.50
N PRO A 55 -12.31 4.58 -9.16
CA PRO A 55 -13.30 5.20 -8.28
C PRO A 55 -13.32 6.72 -8.43
N VAL A 56 -14.44 7.34 -8.05
CA VAL A 56 -14.47 8.79 -7.87
C VAL A 56 -13.50 9.19 -6.77
N SER A 57 -12.69 10.22 -7.04
CA SER A 57 -11.77 10.77 -6.05
C SER A 57 -11.60 12.27 -6.21
N SER A 58 -11.37 12.93 -5.09
CA SER A 58 -10.89 14.32 -5.01
C SER A 58 -9.53 14.56 -5.67
N THR A 59 -8.80 13.48 -5.97
CA THR A 59 -7.44 13.51 -6.55
C THR A 59 -7.39 13.16 -8.04
N LEU A 60 -8.55 13.10 -8.71
CA LEU A 60 -8.59 12.91 -10.16
C LEU A 60 -7.76 14.00 -10.86
N PRO A 61 -6.97 13.66 -11.91
CA PRO A 61 -6.08 14.63 -12.53
C PRO A 61 -6.88 15.73 -13.21
N ASN A 62 -6.42 16.96 -13.02
CA ASN A 62 -7.08 18.14 -13.55
C ASN A 62 -7.15 18.09 -15.09
N GLY A 63 -8.32 18.43 -15.64
CA GLY A 63 -8.58 18.49 -17.08
C GLY A 63 -8.88 17.14 -17.75
N GLN A 64 -8.93 16.03 -17.00
CA GLN A 64 -9.12 14.71 -17.61
C GLN A 64 -10.57 14.38 -17.96
N HIS A 65 -10.72 13.49 -18.94
CA HIS A 65 -12.00 12.99 -19.42
C HIS A 65 -12.26 11.56 -18.91
N TYR A 66 -13.50 11.33 -18.51
CA TYR A 66 -14.00 10.06 -18.00
C TYR A 66 -15.37 9.74 -18.59
N THR A 67 -15.71 8.46 -18.61
CA THR A 67 -17.06 7.99 -18.92
C THR A 67 -17.62 7.23 -17.71
N LEU A 68 -18.93 7.24 -17.50
CA LEU A 68 -19.54 6.50 -16.41
C LEU A 68 -19.51 5.00 -16.71
N GLY A 69 -18.88 4.22 -15.84
CA GLY A 69 -18.92 2.76 -15.85
C GLY A 69 -20.00 2.25 -14.91
N GLU A 70 -21.02 1.59 -15.46
CA GLU A 70 -22.03 0.90 -14.63
C GLU A 70 -21.42 -0.34 -13.99
N MET A 71 -21.61 -0.49 -12.67
CA MET A 71 -21.51 -1.79 -12.03
C MET A 71 -22.76 -2.57 -12.39
N THR A 72 -22.75 -3.35 -13.48
CA THR A 72 -23.74 -4.40 -13.63
C THR A 72 -23.54 -5.36 -12.45
N SER A 73 -24.60 -5.52 -11.66
CA SER A 73 -24.66 -6.40 -10.49
C SER A 73 -24.47 -7.87 -10.88
N ALA A 74 -23.25 -8.26 -11.24
CA ALA A 74 -22.85 -9.63 -11.52
C ALA A 74 -21.34 -9.82 -11.30
N SER A 75 -20.81 -9.43 -10.14
CA SER A 75 -19.56 -10.01 -9.62
C SER A 75 -19.42 -9.82 -8.11
N ASN A 76 -20.28 -10.49 -7.36
CA ASN A 76 -19.91 -10.95 -6.02
C ASN A 76 -18.90 -12.10 -6.19
N PRO A 77 -17.68 -12.06 -5.65
CA PRO A 77 -16.83 -13.24 -5.58
C PRO A 77 -17.29 -14.11 -4.40
N LYS A 78 -18.43 -14.79 -4.53
CA LYS A 78 -18.87 -15.85 -3.62
C LYS A 78 -18.70 -17.21 -4.30
N ARG A 79 -17.90 -18.07 -3.66
CA ARG A 79 -17.87 -19.54 -3.76
C ARG A 79 -18.04 -20.12 -5.17
N ARG A 80 -16.92 -20.42 -5.84
CA ARG A 80 -16.94 -21.36 -6.95
C ARG A 80 -17.10 -22.78 -6.40
N ARG A 81 -18.35 -23.23 -6.41
CA ARG A 81 -18.81 -24.61 -6.18
C ARG A 81 -18.18 -25.53 -7.23
N LEU A 82 -17.74 -26.69 -6.74
CA LEU A 82 -17.20 -27.81 -7.49
C LEU A 82 -18.30 -28.38 -8.41
N GLU A 83 -18.09 -28.37 -9.72
CA GLU A 83 -18.90 -29.16 -10.66
C GLU A 83 -18.05 -30.30 -11.23
N ARG A 84 -18.58 -31.52 -11.09
CA ARG A 84 -18.06 -32.77 -11.63
C ARG A 84 -18.08 -32.75 -13.16
N PRO A 85 -17.06 -33.31 -13.83
CA PRO A 85 -17.22 -33.81 -15.18
C PRO A 85 -17.72 -35.26 -15.16
N THR A 86 -18.73 -35.52 -15.98
CA THR A 86 -19.29 -36.82 -16.35
C THR A 86 -18.28 -37.60 -17.20
N SER A 87 -18.05 -38.87 -16.87
CA SER A 87 -17.25 -39.81 -17.67
C SER A 87 -17.89 -40.10 -19.04
N PRO A 88 -17.10 -40.53 -20.03
CA PRO A 88 -17.13 -41.94 -20.42
C PRO A 88 -15.74 -42.58 -20.57
N ALA A 89 -15.74 -43.90 -20.75
CA ALA A 89 -14.73 -44.85 -20.32
C ALA A 89 -13.68 -45.26 -21.38
N MET A 90 -12.54 -45.77 -20.88
CA MET A 90 -11.51 -46.69 -21.45
C MET A 90 -10.77 -46.21 -22.71
N VAL A 91 -9.44 -46.28 -22.84
CA VAL A 91 -8.53 -47.44 -22.78
C VAL A 91 -7.12 -46.99 -22.36
N GLY A 92 -6.37 -47.83 -21.65
CA GLY A 92 -5.19 -47.44 -20.86
C GLY A 92 -3.83 -47.33 -21.58
N ALA A 93 -2.86 -46.82 -20.83
CA ALA A 93 -1.45 -47.19 -20.88
C ALA A 93 -0.72 -46.57 -19.67
N THR A 94 0.02 -47.39 -18.94
CA THR A 94 0.81 -47.08 -17.75
C THR A 94 1.97 -46.15 -18.10
N THR A 95 2.03 -44.93 -17.55
CA THR A 95 3.28 -44.15 -17.41
C THR A 95 3.16 -43.10 -16.30
N ALA A 96 4.30 -42.82 -15.65
CA ALA A 96 4.53 -42.14 -14.37
C ALA A 96 3.77 -40.81 -14.12
N PRO A 97 3.58 -40.39 -12.85
CA PRO A 97 2.90 -39.14 -12.53
C PRO A 97 3.79 -37.94 -12.87
N HIS A 98 3.68 -37.43 -14.09
CA HIS A 98 4.09 -36.07 -14.39
C HIS A 98 3.05 -35.10 -13.81
N GLN A 99 3.41 -34.43 -12.71
CA GLN A 99 2.69 -33.24 -12.26
C GLN A 99 2.59 -32.25 -13.43
N PRO A 100 1.40 -31.73 -13.75
CA PRO A 100 1.28 -30.68 -14.75
C PRO A 100 2.10 -29.46 -14.27
N PRO A 101 2.93 -28.85 -15.14
CA PRO A 101 3.72 -27.69 -14.77
C PRO A 101 2.76 -26.59 -14.33
N THR A 102 2.94 -26.14 -13.08
CA THR A 102 2.18 -25.01 -12.56
C THR A 102 2.47 -23.81 -13.46
N PRO A 103 1.45 -23.08 -13.96
CA PRO A 103 1.70 -21.94 -14.84
C PRO A 103 2.65 -20.95 -14.14
N PRO A 104 3.62 -20.36 -14.87
CA PRO A 104 4.58 -19.43 -14.29
C PRO A 104 3.81 -18.29 -13.61
N ARG A 105 3.95 -18.19 -12.29
CA ARG A 105 3.24 -17.19 -11.49
C ARG A 105 3.88 -15.84 -11.75
N SER A 106 3.07 -14.84 -12.11
CA SER A 106 3.59 -13.50 -12.38
C SER A 106 4.13 -12.86 -11.10
N ILE A 107 5.18 -12.05 -11.22
CA ILE A 107 5.75 -11.25 -10.11
C ILE A 107 4.65 -10.41 -9.43
N ALA A 108 3.71 -9.87 -10.21
CA ALA A 108 2.58 -9.11 -9.70
C ALA A 108 1.69 -9.94 -8.75
N THR A 109 1.44 -11.22 -9.06
CA THR A 109 0.65 -12.12 -8.19
C THR A 109 1.36 -12.39 -6.87
N VAL A 110 2.69 -12.57 -6.89
CA VAL A 110 3.50 -12.75 -5.68
C VAL A 110 3.45 -11.50 -4.81
N ILE A 111 3.71 -10.32 -5.41
CA ILE A 111 3.64 -9.03 -4.72
C ILE A 111 2.24 -8.82 -4.13
N GLN A 112 1.18 -9.23 -4.83
CA GLN A 112 -0.17 -9.07 -4.34
C GLN A 112 -0.45 -9.88 -3.07
N GLN A 113 -0.13 -11.18 -3.12
CA GLN A 113 -0.30 -12.05 -1.95
C GLN A 113 0.56 -11.56 -0.77
N PHE A 114 1.77 -11.07 -1.05
CA PHE A 114 2.63 -10.46 -0.06
C PHE A 114 1.99 -9.23 0.60
N VAL A 115 1.47 -8.28 -0.19
CA VAL A 115 0.80 -7.07 0.32
C VAL A 115 -0.39 -7.46 1.22
N ASP A 116 -1.25 -8.37 0.76
CA ASP A 116 -2.44 -8.79 1.52
C ASP A 116 -2.09 -9.53 2.82
N THR A 117 -0.96 -10.25 2.82
CA THR A 117 -0.46 -10.95 4.00
C THR A 117 0.02 -9.96 5.06
N PHE A 118 0.90 -9.03 4.70
CA PHE A 118 1.65 -8.23 5.68
C PHE A 118 1.07 -6.86 5.98
N THR A 119 0.05 -6.42 5.26
CA THR A 119 -0.47 -5.06 5.41
C THR A 119 -1.98 -5.05 5.49
N ARG A 120 -2.53 -3.99 6.10
CA ARG A 120 -3.98 -3.75 6.22
C ARG A 120 -4.31 -2.35 5.71
N PRO A 121 -5.53 -2.11 5.18
CA PRO A 121 -6.02 -0.76 4.98
C PRO A 121 -5.89 0.06 6.26
N ILE A 122 -5.51 1.32 6.11
CA ILE A 122 -5.53 2.26 7.23
C ILE A 122 -6.96 2.71 7.54
N ALA A 123 -7.23 3.12 8.78
CA ALA A 123 -8.47 3.81 9.12
C ALA A 123 -8.41 5.29 8.68
N ASN A 124 -9.56 5.94 8.51
CA ASN A 124 -9.62 7.34 8.06
C ASN A 124 -9.00 8.34 9.05
N ASP A 125 -8.94 7.97 10.32
CA ASP A 125 -8.44 8.76 11.45
C ASP A 125 -6.99 8.42 11.84
N ASP A 126 -6.47 7.29 11.36
CA ASP A 126 -5.10 6.87 11.61
C ASP A 126 -4.15 7.64 10.69
N ASN A 127 -3.53 8.69 11.24
CA ASN A 127 -2.60 9.56 10.52
C ASN A 127 -1.12 9.20 10.73
N VAL A 128 -0.84 8.13 11.48
CA VAL A 128 0.49 7.83 12.01
C VAL A 128 1.04 6.52 11.47
N ASN A 129 0.23 5.45 11.40
CA ASN A 129 0.74 4.09 11.13
C ASN A 129 0.93 3.77 9.63
N PHE A 130 0.92 4.77 8.77
CA PHE A 130 1.13 4.59 7.34
C PHE A 130 2.53 4.08 7.02
N ILE A 131 2.60 3.19 6.04
CA ILE A 131 3.87 2.70 5.47
C ILE A 131 4.51 3.82 4.61
N PRO A 132 5.83 4.08 4.72
CA PRO A 132 6.52 5.01 3.83
C PRO A 132 6.74 4.37 2.45
N ASN A 133 6.85 5.20 1.41
CA ASN A 133 7.00 4.74 0.03
C ASN A 133 8.46 4.64 -0.44
N ALA A 134 9.44 4.87 0.45
CA ALA A 134 10.86 4.71 0.20
C ALA A 134 11.63 4.58 1.52
N GLY A 135 12.83 4.00 1.45
CA GLY A 135 13.76 3.87 2.57
C GLY A 135 13.60 2.60 3.40
N ARG A 136 14.37 2.50 4.49
CA ARG A 136 14.53 1.26 5.28
C ARG A 136 13.26 0.73 5.96
N PHE A 137 12.26 1.59 6.15
CA PHE A 137 10.96 1.22 6.76
C PHE A 137 9.87 0.97 5.72
N ALA A 138 10.22 0.98 4.43
CA ALA A 138 9.27 0.89 3.34
C ALA A 138 8.91 -0.56 3.02
N LEU A 139 7.75 -0.76 2.38
CA LEU A 139 7.27 -2.10 2.03
C LEU A 139 8.24 -2.87 1.12
N TYR A 140 8.94 -2.18 0.22
CA TYR A 140 9.95 -2.82 -0.65
C TYR A 140 11.17 -3.32 0.12
N ALA A 141 11.56 -2.66 1.22
CA ALA A 141 12.64 -3.13 2.09
C ALA A 141 12.26 -4.47 2.75
N LEU A 142 11.06 -4.56 3.33
CA LEU A 142 10.52 -5.80 3.86
C LEU A 142 10.41 -6.90 2.79
N TYR A 143 9.92 -6.56 1.59
CA TYR A 143 9.82 -7.52 0.49
C TYR A 143 11.18 -8.09 0.13
N SER A 144 12.21 -7.25 0.11
CA SER A 144 13.57 -7.66 -0.22
C SER A 144 14.25 -8.51 0.84
N GLU A 145 13.86 -8.36 2.10
CA GLU A 145 14.33 -9.17 3.22
C GLU A 145 13.68 -10.57 3.22
N LEU A 146 12.38 -10.63 2.93
CA LEU A 146 11.60 -11.87 2.94
C LEU A 146 11.75 -12.70 1.66
N VAL A 147 11.74 -12.06 0.49
CA VAL A 147 11.88 -12.74 -0.81
C VAL A 147 13.33 -12.61 -1.26
N ARG A 148 14.17 -13.60 -0.95
CA ARG A 148 15.61 -13.54 -1.29
C ARG A 148 15.89 -13.86 -2.77
N ASP A 149 15.04 -14.66 -3.42
CA ASP A 149 15.18 -15.01 -4.83
C ASP A 149 14.87 -13.81 -5.74
N LYS A 150 15.91 -13.27 -6.37
CA LYS A 150 15.84 -12.09 -7.24
C LYS A 150 15.02 -12.29 -8.51
N ARG A 151 14.70 -13.53 -8.91
CA ARG A 151 13.83 -13.80 -10.06
C ARG A 151 12.39 -13.32 -9.83
N PHE A 152 11.98 -13.21 -8.57
CA PHE A 152 10.67 -12.70 -8.19
C PHE A 152 10.68 -11.20 -7.90
N HIS A 153 11.81 -10.52 -8.10
CA HIS A 153 11.91 -9.09 -7.87
C HIS A 153 11.50 -8.30 -9.11
N PRO A 154 10.73 -7.21 -8.96
CA PRO A 154 10.58 -6.24 -10.03
C PRO A 154 11.93 -5.60 -10.35
N LYS A 155 12.11 -5.15 -11.60
CA LYS A 155 13.38 -4.57 -12.07
C LYS A 155 13.85 -3.36 -11.26
N ARG A 156 12.93 -2.64 -10.61
CA ARG A 156 13.17 -1.43 -9.82
C ARG A 156 12.10 -1.27 -8.74
N GLU A 157 12.43 -0.53 -7.68
CA GLU A 157 11.50 -0.20 -6.59
C GLU A 157 10.25 0.56 -7.08
N ASP A 158 10.37 1.46 -8.06
CA ASP A 158 9.21 2.16 -8.62
C ASP A 158 8.22 1.20 -9.30
N VAL A 159 8.71 0.10 -9.86
CA VAL A 159 7.89 -0.95 -10.48
C VAL A 159 7.19 -1.79 -9.41
N PHE A 160 7.84 -2.07 -8.28
CA PHE A 160 7.20 -2.69 -7.12
C PHE A 160 5.97 -1.88 -6.71
N TYR A 161 6.14 -0.59 -6.47
CA TYR A 161 5.04 0.26 -6.03
C TYR A 161 3.94 0.44 -7.09
N LYS A 162 4.29 0.45 -8.39
CA LYS A 162 3.30 0.39 -9.47
C LYS A 162 2.45 -0.89 -9.38
N MET A 163 3.07 -2.06 -9.15
CA MET A 163 2.33 -3.32 -9.01
C MET A 163 1.47 -3.33 -7.75
N THR A 164 1.94 -2.81 -6.61
CA THR A 164 1.10 -2.69 -5.41
C THR A 164 -0.07 -1.72 -5.60
N SER A 165 0.10 -0.68 -6.43
CA SER A 165 -0.93 0.33 -6.71
C SER A 165 -2.09 -0.20 -7.53
N MET A 166 -1.87 -1.26 -8.30
CA MET A 166 -2.93 -1.94 -9.06
C MET A 166 -3.90 -2.72 -8.17
N HIS A 167 -3.61 -2.85 -6.88
CA HIS A 167 -4.32 -3.74 -5.98
C HIS A 167 -4.74 -3.11 -4.64
N GLY A 168 -4.57 -1.79 -4.51
CA GLY A 168 -5.05 -0.99 -3.37
C GLY A 168 -4.97 0.49 -3.69
N LYS A 169 -5.86 1.30 -3.10
CA LYS A 169 -5.84 2.77 -3.28
C LYS A 169 -4.45 3.31 -2.94
N VAL A 170 -3.77 3.85 -3.94
CA VAL A 170 -2.61 4.73 -3.73
C VAL A 170 -3.14 6.11 -3.48
N ASP A 171 -2.96 6.59 -2.25
CA ASP A 171 -3.17 7.99 -1.99
C ASP A 171 -1.95 8.76 -2.46
N ARG A 172 -2.20 9.68 -3.38
CA ARG A 172 -1.22 10.61 -3.91
C ARG A 172 -0.76 11.64 -2.88
N GLN A 173 -1.26 11.58 -1.65
CA GLN A 173 -0.75 12.39 -0.56
C GLN A 173 0.72 12.05 -0.26
N ARG A 174 1.58 12.99 -0.66
CA ARG A 174 2.98 13.09 -0.25
C ARG A 174 3.04 13.51 1.21
N VAL A 175 2.70 12.59 2.12
CA VAL A 175 2.72 12.89 3.55
C VAL A 175 4.06 12.49 4.14
N ASN A 176 4.65 13.41 4.90
CA ASN A 176 5.83 13.14 5.71
C ASN A 176 5.54 12.08 6.76
N ARG A 177 6.48 11.16 6.96
CA ARG A 177 6.39 10.14 8.02
C ARG A 177 7.48 10.37 9.05
N TYR A 178 7.15 10.04 10.29
CA TYR A 178 8.05 10.18 11.41
C TYR A 178 8.09 8.85 12.13
N TYR A 179 9.30 8.37 12.40
CA TYR A 179 9.51 7.12 13.11
C TYR A 179 10.48 7.34 14.24
N GLN A 180 10.25 6.62 15.34
CA GLN A 180 11.24 6.38 16.37
C GLN A 180 11.86 5.01 16.10
N CYS A 181 13.18 4.89 16.19
CA CYS A 181 13.87 3.61 16.02
C CYS A 181 15.14 3.57 16.87
N ARG A 182 15.77 2.40 16.98
CA ARG A 182 17.10 2.30 17.60
C ARG A 182 18.15 3.06 16.78
N GLY A 183 19.15 3.61 17.46
CA GLY A 183 20.31 4.23 16.82
C GLY A 183 21.04 3.24 15.91
N GLU A 184 21.74 3.73 14.88
CA GLU A 184 22.44 2.89 13.90
C GLU A 184 23.50 1.97 14.53
N ASN A 185 24.04 2.37 15.70
CA ASN A 185 25.00 1.57 16.47
C ASN A 185 24.33 0.72 17.57
N GLY A 186 23.01 0.60 17.57
CA GLY A 186 22.23 -0.08 18.62
C GLY A 186 22.11 0.69 19.93
N VAL A 187 22.80 1.84 20.05
CA VAL A 187 22.80 2.70 21.23
C VAL A 187 21.88 3.90 21.00
N GLY A 188 20.97 4.14 21.94
CA GLY A 188 20.08 5.30 21.94
C GLY A 188 18.87 5.19 21.01
N THR A 189 18.03 6.23 21.06
CA THR A 189 16.81 6.37 20.26
C THR A 189 17.04 7.41 19.17
N MET A 190 16.69 7.09 17.93
CA MET A 190 16.71 8.01 16.79
C MET A 190 15.30 8.35 16.34
N PHE A 191 15.14 9.59 15.89
CA PHE A 191 13.90 10.11 15.32
C PHE A 191 14.13 10.42 13.83
N VAL A 192 13.42 9.72 12.96
CA VAL A 192 13.63 9.76 11.52
C VAL A 192 12.46 10.46 10.84
N HIS A 193 12.76 11.43 9.98
CA HIS A 193 11.79 12.04 9.06
C HIS A 193 11.94 11.41 7.67
N CYS A 194 10.97 10.58 7.28
CA CYS A 194 10.91 10.03 5.93
C CYS A 194 10.09 10.97 5.04
N LYS A 195 10.79 11.64 4.12
CA LYS A 195 10.15 12.43 3.06
C LYS A 195 9.63 11.50 1.97
N PRO A 196 8.40 11.74 1.46
CA PRO A 196 7.85 10.94 0.38
C PRO A 196 8.68 11.11 -0.90
N GLN A 197 8.95 10.02 -1.61
CA GLN A 197 9.64 10.03 -2.91
C GLN A 197 8.72 9.60 -4.04
N GLY A 198 8.80 10.21 -5.23
CA GLY A 198 8.05 9.75 -6.41
C GLY A 198 6.51 9.92 -6.35
N LYS A 199 5.78 8.87 -6.76
CA LYS A 199 4.30 8.80 -6.77
C LYS A 199 3.77 8.34 -5.39
N GLY A 200 2.48 8.58 -5.14
CA GLY A 200 1.78 8.45 -3.86
C GLY A 200 2.03 7.18 -3.03
N VAL A 201 1.71 7.27 -1.75
CA VAL A 201 1.86 6.19 -0.76
C VAL A 201 0.76 5.13 -0.91
N LEU A 202 1.10 3.89 -0.56
CA LEU A 202 0.12 2.84 -0.32
C LEU A 202 -0.67 3.19 0.96
N LEU A 203 -2.00 3.35 0.89
CA LEU A 203 -2.85 3.65 2.07
C LEU A 203 -3.01 2.44 2.99
N ARG A 204 -1.89 1.96 3.50
CA ARG A 204 -1.84 0.75 4.30
C ARG A 204 -0.87 0.95 5.45
N ARG A 205 -1.15 0.19 6.49
CA ARG A 205 -0.29 0.01 7.66
C ARG A 205 0.21 -1.42 7.68
N TYR A 206 1.33 -1.65 8.34
CA TYR A 206 1.77 -3.00 8.65
C TYR A 206 0.70 -3.70 9.49
N ARG A 207 0.51 -5.01 9.27
CA ARG A 207 -0.40 -5.84 10.06
C ARG A 207 0.11 -5.84 11.50
N SER A 208 -0.74 -5.40 12.44
CA SER A 208 -0.48 -5.61 13.86
C SER A 208 -0.62 -7.09 14.17
N VAL A 209 0.39 -7.66 14.83
CA VAL A 209 0.41 -9.04 15.32
C VAL A 209 1.07 -9.02 16.69
N ASN A 210 0.48 -9.74 17.63
CA ASN A 210 0.94 -9.73 19.02
C ASN A 210 2.02 -10.79 19.28
N SER A 211 2.17 -11.77 18.38
CA SER A 211 3.17 -12.83 18.48
C SER A 211 3.57 -13.40 17.12
N VAL A 212 4.71 -14.09 17.10
CA VAL A 212 5.23 -14.80 15.90
C VAL A 212 4.28 -15.91 15.49
N GLU A 213 3.65 -16.60 16.45
CA GLU A 213 2.74 -17.72 16.22
C GLU A 213 1.44 -17.26 15.54
N GLU A 214 0.89 -16.12 15.95
CA GLU A 214 -0.28 -15.51 15.31
C GLU A 214 0.02 -15.21 13.84
N LEU A 215 1.18 -14.62 13.57
CA LEU A 215 1.61 -14.32 12.22
C LEU A 215 1.90 -15.58 11.41
N GLN A 216 2.54 -16.59 12.01
CA GLN A 216 2.79 -17.86 11.34
C GLN A 216 1.47 -18.52 10.91
N GLY A 217 0.43 -18.46 11.75
CA GLY A 217 -0.91 -18.92 11.38
C GLY A 217 -1.50 -18.17 10.18
N ALA A 218 -1.20 -16.88 10.04
CA ALA A 218 -1.61 -16.08 8.88
C ALA A 218 -0.75 -16.32 7.62
N VAL A 219 0.54 -16.62 7.79
CA VAL A 219 1.52 -16.82 6.70
C VAL A 219 1.43 -18.23 6.13
N THR A 220 1.23 -19.26 6.96
CA THR A 220 1.15 -20.67 6.54
C THR A 220 0.15 -20.93 5.39
N PRO A 221 -1.10 -20.40 5.41
CA PRO A 221 -2.04 -20.63 4.32
C PRO A 221 -1.79 -19.74 3.09
N THR A 222 -0.82 -18.82 3.13
CA THR A 222 -0.65 -17.84 2.03
C THR A 222 0.05 -18.47 0.82
N PRO A 223 -0.54 -18.39 -0.39
CA PRO A 223 -0.03 -19.08 -1.57
C PRO A 223 1.42 -18.74 -1.94
N PHE A 224 1.87 -17.50 -1.74
CA PHE A 224 3.22 -17.11 -2.16
C PHE A 224 4.33 -17.80 -1.35
N VAL A 225 4.05 -18.18 -0.10
CA VAL A 225 5.01 -18.90 0.76
C VAL A 225 5.32 -20.27 0.17
N SER A 226 4.31 -21.00 -0.29
CA SER A 226 4.52 -22.28 -0.96
C SER A 226 5.10 -22.12 -2.37
N TRP A 227 4.69 -21.10 -3.13
CA TRP A 227 5.24 -20.84 -4.47
C TRP A 227 6.74 -20.53 -4.46
N LEU A 228 7.21 -19.87 -3.41
CA LEU A 228 8.60 -19.46 -3.23
C LEU A 228 9.40 -20.42 -2.35
N ASN A 229 8.79 -21.51 -1.86
CA ASN A 229 9.39 -22.47 -0.94
C ASN A 229 10.01 -21.80 0.31
N LEU A 230 9.29 -20.85 0.89
CA LEU A 230 9.72 -20.13 2.11
C LEU A 230 9.28 -20.90 3.37
N ASP A 231 10.09 -20.84 4.43
CA ASP A 231 9.69 -21.33 5.75
C ASP A 231 8.74 -20.32 6.42
N PRO A 232 7.47 -20.67 6.72
CA PRO A 232 6.54 -19.78 7.41
C PRO A 232 7.07 -19.24 8.74
N LYS A 233 7.89 -20.01 9.47
CA LYS A 233 8.48 -19.58 10.75
C LYS A 233 9.53 -18.51 10.54
N GLU A 234 10.44 -18.71 9.58
CA GLU A 234 11.46 -17.71 9.24
C GLU A 234 10.80 -16.42 8.72
N VAL A 235 9.78 -16.54 7.85
CA VAL A 235 9.03 -15.41 7.33
C VAL A 235 8.35 -14.61 8.45
N ALA A 236 7.70 -15.29 9.39
CA ALA A 236 7.07 -14.62 10.53
C ALA A 236 8.09 -13.94 11.44
N ALA A 237 9.21 -14.59 11.74
CA ALA A 237 10.27 -14.04 12.58
C ALA A 237 10.95 -12.80 11.96
N LEU A 238 11.22 -12.83 10.64
CA LEU A 238 11.79 -11.70 9.91
C LEU A 238 10.82 -10.52 9.87
N TYR A 239 9.53 -10.78 9.60
CA TYR A 239 8.53 -9.72 9.64
C TYR A 239 8.44 -9.06 11.02
N MET A 240 8.35 -9.85 12.10
CA MET A 240 8.27 -9.32 13.47
C MET A 240 9.48 -8.44 13.80
N ARG A 241 10.68 -8.94 13.49
CA ARG A 241 11.92 -8.16 13.65
C ARG A 241 11.91 -6.85 12.87
N PHE A 242 11.39 -6.87 11.65
CA PHE A 242 11.27 -5.68 10.81
C PHE A 242 10.33 -4.65 11.45
N VAL A 243 9.10 -5.03 11.82
CA VAL A 243 8.12 -4.09 12.39
C VAL A 243 8.49 -3.62 13.79
N ASP A 244 9.19 -4.44 14.58
CA ASP A 244 9.68 -4.06 15.91
C ASP A 244 10.90 -3.12 15.86
N SER A 245 11.51 -2.95 14.69
CA SER A 245 12.69 -2.08 14.53
C SER A 245 12.34 -0.59 14.48
N PHE A 246 11.07 -0.24 14.34
CA PHE A 246 10.60 1.15 14.31
C PHE A 246 9.19 1.31 14.88
N THR A 247 8.92 2.48 15.45
CA THR A 247 7.61 2.88 15.94
C THR A 247 7.15 4.12 15.19
N PRO A 248 6.02 4.07 14.47
CA PRO A 248 5.42 5.27 13.88
C PRO A 248 5.06 6.29 14.97
N ILE A 249 5.41 7.56 14.76
CA ILE A 249 5.15 8.63 15.74
C ILE A 249 4.47 9.84 15.09
N ALA A 250 3.79 10.64 15.92
CA ALA A 250 3.21 11.90 15.49
C ALA A 250 4.29 12.95 15.18
N LYS A 251 3.96 13.89 14.28
CA LYS A 251 4.81 15.04 13.95
C LYS A 251 5.17 15.90 15.16
N SER A 252 4.26 16.01 16.13
CA SER A 252 4.48 16.75 17.38
C SER A 252 5.62 16.14 18.20
N ILE A 253 5.65 14.81 18.32
CA ILE A 253 6.70 14.07 19.03
C ILE A 253 8.04 14.29 18.35
N TYR A 254 8.10 14.14 17.02
CA TYR A 254 9.31 14.41 16.25
C TYR A 254 9.82 15.85 16.46
N ARG A 255 8.90 16.83 16.47
CA ARG A 255 9.26 18.25 16.68
C ARG A 255 9.80 18.51 18.07
N ALA A 256 9.16 17.98 19.12
CA ALA A 256 9.61 18.15 20.49
C ALA A 256 11.07 17.70 20.66
N GLN A 257 11.40 16.53 20.11
CA GLN A 257 12.74 15.96 20.16
C GLN A 257 13.75 16.73 19.29
N SER A 258 13.32 17.24 18.14
CA SER A 258 14.19 18.10 17.31
C SER A 258 14.48 19.46 17.95
N SER A 259 13.57 19.96 18.79
CA SER A 259 13.76 21.19 19.55
C SER A 259 14.64 20.94 20.78
N GLU A 260 14.47 19.83 21.49
CA GLU A 260 15.34 19.43 22.61
C GLU A 260 16.78 19.20 22.16
N ASN A 261 17.02 18.56 21.02
CA ASN A 261 18.38 18.41 20.48
C ASN A 261 19.02 19.76 20.11
N LYS A 262 18.24 20.72 19.59
CA LYS A 262 18.75 22.08 19.35
C LYS A 262 19.05 22.83 20.64
N GLN A 263 18.18 22.70 21.65
CA GLN A 263 18.38 23.31 22.96
C GLN A 263 19.62 22.71 23.65
N GLY A 264 19.82 21.39 23.55
CA GLY A 264 20.99 20.68 24.09
C GLY A 264 22.29 21.06 23.40
N ASP A 265 22.30 21.18 22.06
CA ASP A 265 23.46 21.69 21.31
C ASP A 265 23.77 23.15 21.64
N ASP A 266 22.75 24.01 21.78
CA ASP A 266 22.94 25.43 22.16
C ASP A 266 23.45 25.57 23.62
N THR A 267 23.02 24.68 24.52
CA THR A 267 23.47 24.67 25.93
C THR A 267 24.90 24.12 26.05
N ALA A 268 25.22 23.06 25.30
CA ALA A 268 26.58 22.51 25.23
C ALA A 268 27.56 23.49 24.56
N ALA A 269 27.13 24.21 23.52
CA ALA A 269 27.92 25.26 22.89
C ALA A 269 28.14 26.46 23.83
N ALA A 270 27.14 26.82 24.65
CA ALA A 270 27.27 27.87 25.66
C ALA A 270 28.22 27.48 26.80
N GLU A 271 28.17 26.24 27.29
CA GLU A 271 29.09 25.73 28.32
C GLU A 271 30.54 25.63 27.82
N GLN A 272 30.74 25.25 26.55
CA GLN A 272 32.07 25.25 25.93
C GLN A 272 32.63 26.68 25.74
N HIS A 273 31.78 27.66 25.43
CA HIS A 273 32.20 29.07 25.35
C HIS A 273 32.51 29.66 26.73
N GLU A 274 31.81 29.26 27.80
CA GLU A 274 32.09 29.74 29.15
C GLU A 274 33.40 29.15 29.74
N MET A 275 33.75 27.90 29.39
CA MET A 275 35.06 27.32 29.76
C MET A 275 36.24 27.99 29.05
N VAL A 276 36.09 28.48 27.82
CA VAL A 276 37.18 29.13 27.06
C VAL A 276 37.44 30.56 27.53
N LEU A 277 36.50 31.19 28.22
CA LEU A 277 36.64 32.55 28.77
C LEU A 277 37.18 32.61 30.21
N ARG A 278 37.48 31.46 30.83
CA ARG A 278 38.14 31.37 32.15
C ARG A 278 39.56 30.81 32.02
N VAL A 279 40.48 31.58 31.44
CA VAL A 279 41.93 31.41 31.59
C VAL A 279 42.57 32.78 31.74
#